data_AF-A0A9E3DZA6-F1
#
_entry.id   AF-A0A9E3DZA6-F1
#
_cell.length_a   1.000
_cell.length_b   1.000
_cell.length_c   1.000
_cell.angle_alpha   90.00
_cell.angle_beta   90.00
_cell.angle_gamma   90.00
#
_symmetry.space_group_name_H-M   'P 1'
#
loop_
_entity.id
_entity.type
_entity.pdbx_description
1 polymer ?
#
loop_
_entity_poly.entity_id
_entity_poly.type
_entity_poly.pdbx_seq_one_letter_code
_entity_poly.pdbx_strand_id
1 'polypeptide(L)'
;VRAGARLVRRVHDLTEGTELAAGSEIAYHPNLSQPNFIFRDMIPIAIIDWDGTRPGTRLANFAEFLWAFVHPAIYGDGEPAAHMLRIAADAYGWSGPGLADAMLATVGHFCEINPEFITWGGPELAHMKRNLDLFRARLPG
;
A
#
# COMPACT_ATOMS: atom_id res chain seq x y z
N VAL A 1 -0.63 7.68 -8.83
CA VAL A 1 0.01 7.40 -7.51
C VAL A 1 0.00 8.59 -6.53
N ARG A 2 0.47 9.81 -6.89
CA ARG A 2 0.57 10.95 -5.94
C ARG A 2 -0.74 11.32 -5.24
N ALA A 3 -1.83 11.46 -6.00
CA ALA A 3 -3.13 11.84 -5.44
C ALA A 3 -3.67 10.76 -4.48
N GLY A 4 -3.53 9.48 -4.86
CA GLY A 4 -3.91 8.35 -4.00
C GLY A 4 -3.14 8.33 -2.69
N ALA A 5 -1.81 8.49 -2.75
CA ALA A 5 -0.97 8.54 -1.55
C ALA A 5 -1.34 9.70 -0.61
N ARG A 6 -1.64 10.89 -1.15
CA ARG A 6 -2.16 12.02 -0.36
C ARG A 6 -3.52 11.75 0.25
N LEU A 7 -4.41 11.04 -0.48
CA LEU A 7 -5.72 10.68 0.03
C LEU A 7 -5.61 9.70 1.20
N VAL A 8 -4.78 8.65 1.05
CA VAL A 8 -4.47 7.71 2.15
C VAL A 8 -3.90 8.45 3.35
N ARG A 9 -2.92 9.36 3.14
CA ARG A 9 -2.36 10.19 4.21
C ARG A 9 -3.44 11.00 4.95
N ARG A 10 -4.34 11.65 4.21
CA ARG A 10 -5.44 12.44 4.81
C ARG A 10 -6.37 11.59 5.66
N VAL A 11 -6.65 10.35 5.25
CA VAL A 11 -7.49 9.45 6.05
C VAL A 11 -6.76 8.93 7.29
N HIS A 12 -5.47 8.61 7.17
CA HIS A 12 -4.65 8.26 8.33
C HIS A 12 -4.60 9.41 9.34
N ASP A 13 -4.36 10.65 8.88
CA ASP A 13 -4.37 11.84 9.74
C ASP A 13 -5.76 12.09 10.38
N LEU A 14 -6.84 11.79 9.67
CA LEU A 14 -8.21 11.95 10.17
C LEU A 14 -8.56 10.93 11.27
N THR A 15 -8.02 9.73 11.18
CA THR A 15 -8.40 8.60 12.06
C THR A 15 -7.44 8.39 13.21
N GLU A 16 -6.23 8.95 13.13
CA GLU A 16 -5.20 8.78 14.14
C GLU A 16 -5.64 9.25 15.53
N GLY A 17 -5.46 8.38 16.52
CA GLY A 17 -5.80 8.65 17.92
C GLY A 17 -7.31 8.84 18.19
N THR A 18 -8.16 8.62 17.20
CA THR A 18 -9.63 8.68 17.35
C THR A 18 -10.19 7.33 17.80
N GLU A 19 -11.46 7.31 18.21
CA GLU A 19 -12.17 6.07 18.52
C GLU A 19 -12.24 5.09 17.34
N LEU A 20 -12.19 5.59 16.10
CA LEU A 20 -12.16 4.78 14.88
C LEU A 20 -10.90 3.90 14.78
N ALA A 21 -9.79 4.34 15.39
CA ALA A 21 -8.55 3.56 15.43
C ALA A 21 -8.57 2.44 16.48
N ALA A 22 -9.60 2.39 17.35
CA ALA A 22 -9.80 1.34 18.34
C ALA A 22 -8.53 1.03 19.16
N GLY A 23 -7.84 2.07 19.62
CA GLY A 23 -6.61 1.98 20.41
C GLY A 23 -5.33 1.67 19.63
N SER A 24 -5.41 1.51 18.31
CA SER A 24 -4.24 1.44 17.41
C SER A 24 -3.86 2.82 16.85
N GLU A 25 -2.90 2.85 15.93
CA GLU A 25 -2.42 4.09 15.32
C GLU A 25 -3.48 4.73 14.42
N ILE A 26 -4.19 3.95 13.59
CA ILE A 26 -5.20 4.42 12.63
C ILE A 26 -6.37 3.44 12.50
N ALA A 27 -7.45 3.90 11.86
CA ALA A 27 -8.46 3.02 11.30
C ALA A 27 -7.95 2.45 9.96
N TYR A 28 -7.59 1.16 9.96
CA TYR A 28 -7.00 0.46 8.82
C TYR A 28 -8.08 0.09 7.80
N HIS A 29 -7.93 0.53 6.56
CA HIS A 29 -8.78 0.11 5.46
C HIS A 29 -8.35 -1.28 4.97
N PRO A 30 -9.25 -2.28 4.87
CA PRO A 30 -8.87 -3.69 4.66
C PRO A 30 -8.34 -4.02 3.26
N ASN A 31 -8.60 -3.16 2.28
CA ASN A 31 -8.15 -3.35 0.90
C ASN A 31 -7.98 -2.01 0.17
N LEU A 32 -6.76 -1.49 0.11
CA LEU A 32 -6.44 -0.26 -0.64
C LEU A 32 -6.09 -0.50 -2.13
N SER A 33 -6.65 -1.53 -2.77
CA SER A 33 -6.54 -1.71 -4.24
C SER A 33 -7.40 -0.69 -5.02
N GLN A 34 -7.08 -0.51 -6.31
CA GLN A 34 -7.75 0.49 -7.17
C GLN A 34 -9.28 0.41 -7.22
N PRO A 35 -9.94 -0.76 -7.22
CA PRO A 35 -11.42 -0.85 -7.21
C PRO A 35 -12.10 -0.11 -6.06
N ASN A 36 -11.41 0.07 -4.92
CA ASN A 36 -11.94 0.76 -3.75
C ASN A 36 -11.70 2.28 -3.77
N PHE A 37 -11.22 2.81 -4.90
CA PHE A 37 -11.06 4.25 -5.11
C PHE A 37 -12.07 4.75 -6.14
N ILE A 38 -12.72 5.88 -5.84
CA ILE A 38 -13.51 6.62 -6.82
C ILE A 38 -12.58 7.56 -7.59
N PHE A 39 -12.66 7.51 -8.91
CA PHE A 39 -11.86 8.35 -9.80
C PHE A 39 -12.70 9.42 -10.49
N ARG A 40 -12.12 10.60 -10.65
CA ARG A 40 -12.60 11.67 -11.55
C ARG A 40 -11.43 12.11 -12.41
N ASP A 41 -11.61 12.09 -13.72
CA ASP A 41 -10.55 12.46 -14.69
C ASP A 41 -9.24 11.69 -14.44
N MET A 42 -9.35 10.38 -14.17
CA MET A 42 -8.21 9.50 -13.83
C MET A 42 -7.46 9.86 -12.53
N ILE A 43 -8.04 10.73 -11.68
CA ILE A 43 -7.50 11.11 -10.38
C ILE A 43 -8.36 10.49 -9.28
N PRO A 44 -7.78 9.73 -8.33
CA PRO A 44 -8.54 9.22 -7.17
C PRO A 44 -8.97 10.37 -6.26
N ILE A 45 -10.25 10.40 -5.90
CA ILE A 45 -10.86 11.48 -5.10
C ILE A 45 -11.52 11.00 -3.80
N ALA A 46 -11.86 9.71 -3.69
CA ALA A 46 -12.44 9.11 -2.48
C ALA A 46 -12.03 7.64 -2.35
N ILE A 47 -12.04 7.15 -1.11
CA ILE A 47 -11.88 5.72 -0.76
C ILE A 47 -13.24 5.25 -0.23
N ILE A 48 -13.72 4.12 -0.73
CA ILE A 48 -15.00 3.49 -0.35
C ILE A 48 -14.74 2.10 0.23
N ASP A 49 -15.80 1.39 0.63
CA ASP A 49 -15.73 0.00 1.13
C ASP A 49 -15.08 -0.15 2.52
N TRP A 50 -15.57 0.64 3.48
CA TRP A 50 -15.07 0.70 4.86
C TRP A 50 -15.64 -0.38 5.79
N ASP A 51 -16.49 -1.30 5.32
CA ASP A 51 -17.20 -2.27 6.18
C ASP A 51 -16.26 -3.24 6.92
N GLY A 52 -15.07 -3.48 6.38
CA GLY A 52 -14.02 -4.31 7.00
C GLY A 52 -12.95 -3.52 7.76
N THR A 53 -13.23 -2.27 8.14
CA THR A 53 -12.28 -1.43 8.91
C THR A 53 -11.82 -2.13 10.17
N ARG A 54 -10.52 -2.08 10.45
CA ARG A 54 -9.91 -2.73 11.61
C ARG A 54 -8.84 -1.85 12.28
N PRO A 55 -8.42 -2.14 13.51
CA PRO A 55 -7.28 -1.46 14.11
C PRO A 55 -5.99 -1.80 13.34
N GLY A 56 -5.09 -0.83 13.14
CA GLY A 56 -3.80 -1.08 12.49
C GLY A 56 -2.83 0.09 12.51
N THR A 57 -1.72 -0.09 11.79
CA THR A 57 -0.64 0.90 11.69
C THR A 57 -0.61 1.59 10.32
N ARG A 58 -0.08 2.81 10.29
CA ARG A 58 0.16 3.56 9.04
C ARG A 58 1.11 2.78 8.13
N LEU A 59 2.15 2.14 8.68
CA LEU A 59 3.11 1.34 7.92
C LEU A 59 2.41 0.21 7.18
N ALA A 60 1.62 -0.60 7.89
CA ALA A 60 0.97 -1.76 7.29
C ALA A 60 -0.06 -1.34 6.23
N ASN A 61 -0.89 -0.32 6.51
CA ASN A 61 -1.92 0.08 5.55
C ASN A 61 -1.33 0.81 4.34
N PHE A 62 -0.29 1.63 4.53
CA PHE A 62 0.40 2.27 3.42
C PHE A 62 1.20 1.27 2.57
N ALA A 63 1.80 0.25 3.17
CA ALA A 63 2.42 -0.85 2.44
C ALA A 63 1.40 -1.60 1.57
N GLU A 64 0.18 -1.83 2.08
CA GLU A 64 -0.90 -2.41 1.29
C GLU A 64 -1.30 -1.52 0.11
N PHE A 65 -1.43 -0.21 0.31
CA PHE A 65 -1.65 0.73 -0.80
C PHE A 65 -0.52 0.66 -1.85
N LEU A 66 0.74 0.63 -1.42
CA LEU A 66 1.88 0.57 -2.35
C LEU A 66 1.94 -0.75 -3.12
N TRP A 67 1.58 -1.86 -2.50
CA TRP A 67 1.49 -3.13 -3.21
C TRP A 67 0.26 -3.19 -4.11
N ALA A 68 -0.95 -2.90 -3.60
CA ALA A 68 -2.21 -3.18 -4.30
C ALA A 68 -2.69 -2.04 -5.22
N PHE A 69 -2.41 -0.77 -4.90
CA PHE A 69 -2.82 0.38 -5.74
C PHE A 69 -1.75 0.75 -6.77
N VAL A 70 -0.50 0.89 -6.33
CA VAL A 70 0.62 1.22 -7.22
C VAL A 70 0.97 0.00 -8.08
N HIS A 71 0.85 -1.21 -7.52
CA HIS A 71 0.99 -2.47 -8.24
C HIS A 71 2.34 -2.61 -8.97
N PRO A 72 3.46 -2.73 -8.24
CA PRO A 72 4.82 -2.73 -8.79
C PRO A 72 5.03 -3.68 -9.98
N ALA A 73 4.41 -4.85 -9.94
CA ALA A 73 4.55 -5.89 -10.96
C ALA A 73 4.11 -5.44 -12.36
N ILE A 74 3.22 -4.46 -12.50
CA ILE A 74 2.75 -3.97 -13.81
C ILE A 74 3.82 -3.15 -14.55
N TYR A 75 4.84 -2.65 -13.84
CA TYR A 75 5.87 -1.81 -14.42
C TYR A 75 7.02 -2.62 -15.06
N GLY A 76 6.92 -3.95 -15.06
CA GLY A 76 7.93 -4.84 -15.63
C GLY A 76 9.18 -4.89 -14.76
N ASP A 77 10.22 -4.16 -15.17
CA ASP A 77 11.50 -4.10 -14.45
C ASP A 77 11.36 -3.35 -13.12
N GLY A 78 12.30 -3.61 -12.20
CA GLY A 78 12.24 -3.05 -10.85
C GLY A 78 12.41 -1.53 -10.77
N GLU A 79 13.20 -0.92 -11.67
CA GLU A 79 13.54 0.51 -11.56
C GLU A 79 12.34 1.44 -11.85
N PRO A 80 11.53 1.22 -12.91
CA PRO A 80 10.27 1.95 -13.09
C PRO A 80 9.31 1.80 -11.90
N ALA A 81 9.18 0.59 -11.34
CA ALA A 81 8.37 0.37 -10.14
C ALA A 81 8.91 1.16 -8.94
N ALA A 82 10.22 1.10 -8.68
CA ALA A 82 10.88 1.82 -7.60
C ALA A 82 10.67 3.34 -7.69
N HIS A 83 10.72 3.88 -8.91
CA HIS A 83 10.42 5.29 -9.16
C HIS A 83 8.99 5.66 -8.75
N MET A 84 8.00 4.85 -9.14
CA MET A 84 6.59 5.11 -8.82
C MET A 84 6.29 4.93 -7.33
N LEU A 85 6.94 3.97 -6.67
CA LEU A 85 6.89 3.76 -5.23
C LEU A 85 7.48 4.96 -4.47
N ARG A 86 8.65 5.48 -4.89
CA ARG A 86 9.23 6.70 -4.31
C ARG A 86 8.29 7.89 -4.45
N ILE A 87 7.72 8.11 -5.64
CA ILE A 87 6.75 9.19 -5.86
C ILE A 87 5.55 9.09 -4.91
N ALA A 88 5.05 7.88 -4.66
CA ALA A 88 3.95 7.65 -3.74
C ALA A 88 4.39 7.91 -2.28
N ALA A 89 5.53 7.39 -1.86
CA ALA A 89 6.10 7.61 -0.52
C ALA A 89 6.32 9.10 -0.22
N ASP A 90 6.91 9.84 -1.16
CA ASP A 90 7.13 11.29 -1.04
C ASP A 90 5.80 12.05 -0.95
N ALA A 91 4.78 11.65 -1.74
CA ALA A 91 3.47 12.29 -1.72
C ALA A 91 2.67 11.99 -0.44
N TYR A 92 2.88 10.83 0.18
CA TYR A 92 2.37 10.52 1.52
C TYR A 92 3.12 11.30 2.62
N GLY A 93 4.39 11.63 2.36
CA GLY A 93 5.33 12.17 3.35
C GLY A 93 5.86 11.08 4.27
N TRP A 94 6.09 9.87 3.75
CA TRP A 94 6.64 8.76 4.53
C TRP A 94 8.14 8.96 4.75
N SER A 95 8.62 8.82 5.98
CA SER A 95 10.03 8.96 6.34
C SER A 95 10.50 7.90 7.35
N GLY A 96 9.73 6.83 7.54
CA GLY A 96 10.06 5.75 8.46
C GLY A 96 10.67 4.54 7.74
N PRO A 97 11.35 3.65 8.49
CA PRO A 97 11.97 2.45 7.93
C PRO A 97 10.95 1.38 7.54
N GLY A 98 11.43 0.35 6.85
CA GLY A 98 10.75 -0.94 6.72
C GLY A 98 9.60 -0.99 5.71
N LEU A 99 9.40 0.03 4.90
CA LEU A 99 8.29 0.10 3.95
C LEU A 99 8.34 -1.02 2.89
N ALA A 100 9.53 -1.31 2.35
CA ALA A 100 9.73 -2.40 1.39
C ALA A 100 9.45 -3.78 2.01
N ASP A 101 9.92 -3.99 3.24
CA ASP A 101 9.70 -5.23 4.00
C ASP A 101 8.22 -5.43 4.35
N ALA A 102 7.54 -4.36 4.75
CA ALA A 102 6.11 -4.38 4.99
C ALA A 102 5.33 -4.73 3.71
N MET A 103 5.69 -4.17 2.55
CA MET A 103 5.06 -4.54 1.28
C MET A 103 5.26 -6.02 0.95
N LEU A 104 6.46 -6.56 1.15
CA LEU A 104 6.75 -7.97 0.95
C LEU A 104 5.92 -8.86 1.89
N ALA A 105 5.82 -8.48 3.17
CA ALA A 105 4.99 -9.17 4.15
C ALA A 105 3.51 -9.15 3.75
N THR A 106 3.00 -8.01 3.24
CA THR A 106 1.62 -7.88 2.78
C THR A 106 1.30 -8.87 1.64
N VAL A 107 2.11 -8.89 0.57
CA VAL A 107 1.86 -9.82 -0.55
C VAL A 107 2.07 -11.28 -0.14
N GLY A 108 3.01 -11.55 0.77
CA GLY A 108 3.21 -12.89 1.34
C GLY A 108 1.97 -13.37 2.08
N HIS A 109 1.46 -12.54 2.99
CA HIS A 109 0.25 -12.84 3.75
C HIS A 109 -0.98 -12.99 2.85
N PHE A 110 -1.14 -12.14 1.83
CA PHE A 110 -2.20 -12.27 0.85
C PHE A 110 -2.18 -13.64 0.16
N CYS A 111 -1.02 -14.10 -0.30
CA CYS A 111 -0.85 -15.40 -0.92
C CYS A 111 -1.13 -16.58 0.04
N GLU A 112 -0.79 -16.42 1.32
CA GLU A 112 -1.02 -17.44 2.35
C GLU A 112 -2.51 -17.61 2.67
N ILE A 113 -3.25 -16.51 2.83
CA ILE A 113 -4.65 -16.56 3.26
C ILE A 113 -5.63 -16.70 2.09
N ASN A 114 -5.20 -16.42 0.86
CA ASN A 114 -6.02 -16.59 -0.35
C ASN A 114 -5.35 -17.54 -1.36
N PRO A 115 -5.20 -18.84 -1.03
CA PRO A 115 -4.53 -19.81 -1.89
C PRO A 115 -5.18 -19.96 -3.28
N GLU A 116 -6.46 -19.65 -3.42
CA GLU A 116 -7.19 -19.62 -4.69
C GLU A 116 -6.66 -18.57 -5.67
N PHE A 117 -6.04 -17.49 -5.18
CA PHE A 117 -5.44 -16.44 -6.02
C PHE A 117 -3.94 -16.62 -6.23
N ILE A 118 -3.36 -17.76 -5.83
CA ILE A 118 -1.89 -17.96 -5.90
C ILE A 118 -1.33 -17.87 -7.33
N THR A 119 -2.14 -18.21 -8.34
CA THR A 119 -1.74 -18.06 -9.76
C THR A 119 -1.56 -16.61 -10.18
N TRP A 120 -2.22 -15.68 -9.48
CA TRP A 120 -2.08 -14.24 -9.65
C TRP A 120 -1.09 -13.63 -8.65
N GLY A 121 -1.24 -13.94 -7.36
CA GLY A 121 -0.40 -13.38 -6.29
C GLY A 121 1.02 -13.95 -6.23
N GLY A 122 1.23 -15.19 -6.67
CA GLY A 122 2.55 -15.84 -6.69
C GLY A 122 3.57 -15.08 -7.56
N PRO A 123 3.24 -14.72 -8.82
CA PRO A 123 4.05 -13.83 -9.63
C PRO A 123 4.38 -12.48 -8.97
N GLU A 124 3.42 -11.86 -8.27
CA GLU A 124 3.64 -10.61 -7.55
C GLU A 124 4.58 -10.77 -6.36
N LEU A 125 4.37 -11.80 -5.54
CA LEU A 125 5.27 -12.17 -4.44
C LEU A 125 6.69 -12.40 -4.95
N ALA A 126 6.83 -13.10 -6.08
CA ALA A 126 8.12 -13.34 -6.70
C ALA A 126 8.73 -12.04 -7.24
N HIS A 127 7.94 -11.12 -7.81
CA HIS A 127 8.41 -9.80 -8.24
C HIS A 127 8.91 -8.97 -7.05
N MET A 128 8.16 -8.94 -5.94
CA MET A 128 8.55 -8.24 -4.72
C MET A 128 9.85 -8.81 -4.13
N LYS A 129 9.99 -10.15 -4.08
CA LYS A 129 11.22 -10.81 -3.61
C LYS A 129 12.44 -10.46 -4.47
N ARG A 130 12.30 -10.51 -5.80
CA ARG A 130 13.41 -10.22 -6.73
C ARG A 130 13.90 -8.78 -6.65
N ASN A 131 13.02 -7.83 -6.37
CA ASN A 131 13.34 -6.40 -6.37
C ASN A 131 13.46 -5.79 -4.96
N LEU A 132 13.44 -6.61 -3.91
CA LEU A 132 13.37 -6.15 -2.52
C LEU A 132 14.52 -5.20 -2.16
N ASP A 133 15.76 -5.57 -2.50
CA ASP A 133 16.94 -4.76 -2.17
C ASP A 133 16.94 -3.43 -2.93
N LEU A 134 16.46 -3.43 -4.19
CA LEU A 134 16.26 -2.21 -4.95
C LEU A 134 15.21 -1.32 -4.27
N PHE A 135 14.08 -1.88 -3.85
CA PHE A 135 13.04 -1.10 -3.17
C PHE A 135 13.50 -0.56 -1.82
N ARG A 136 14.29 -1.33 -1.04
CA ARG A 136 14.92 -0.85 0.20
C ARG A 136 15.86 0.33 -0.07
N ALA A 137 16.69 0.25 -1.10
CA ALA A 137 17.60 1.34 -1.47
C ALA A 137 16.86 2.58 -2.01
N ARG A 138 15.68 2.38 -2.60
CA ARG A 138 14.91 3.44 -3.28
C ARG A 138 13.77 3.99 -2.46
N LEU A 139 13.35 3.40 -1.35
CA LEU A 139 12.33 3.98 -0.47
C LEU A 139 12.98 4.75 0.69
N PRO A 140 12.25 5.66 1.35
CA PRO A 140 12.71 6.28 2.58
C PRO A 140 13.04 5.22 3.64
N GLY A 141 14.14 5.44 4.37
CA GLY A 141 14.58 4.60 5.49
C GLY A 141 14.42 5.33 6.82
#